data_AF-A0A8H6ADG7-F1
#
_entry.id   AF-A0A8H6ADG7-F1
#
_cell.length_a   1.000
_cell.length_b   1.000
_cell.length_c   1.000
_cell.angle_alpha   90.00
_cell.angle_beta   90.00
_cell.angle_gamma   90.00
#
_symmetry.space_group_name_H-M   'P 1'
#
loop_
_entity.id
_entity.type
_entity.pdbx_description
1 polymer ?
#
loop_
_entity_poly.entity_id
_entity_poly.type
_entity_poly.pdbx_seq_one_letter_code
_entity_poly.pdbx_strand_id
1 'polypeptide(L)'
;MGFELSAWKGGLGLLSFLWLASAIDAHSWVEQLMVIAPNGTFVGTPGYSRGNVLRSSPGYKDPLMQNLVPPQGRTKLLPDDYLCKDTQRKPVQTDGSPRLQASAGAAIALRYQENGHVTQPNIPPGKPEHSGKIYVYGTTDPKEDEKIMEVHKIR
;
A
#
# COMPACT_ATOMS: atom_id res chain seq x y z
N MET A 1 50.73 -36.74 -6.04
CA MET A 1 49.88 -36.07 -7.04
C MET A 1 48.99 -35.08 -6.30
N GLY A 2 49.50 -33.85 -6.11
CA GLY A 2 48.79 -32.79 -5.39
C GLY A 2 48.12 -31.86 -6.40
N PHE A 3 46.79 -31.78 -6.36
CA PHE A 3 46.05 -30.76 -7.09
C PHE A 3 46.06 -29.48 -6.24
N GLU A 4 46.87 -28.51 -6.63
CA GLU A 4 46.71 -27.14 -6.14
C GLU A 4 45.52 -26.51 -6.85
N LEU A 5 44.41 -26.33 -6.12
CA LEU A 5 43.31 -25.48 -6.55
C LEU A 5 43.71 -24.03 -6.28
N SER A 6 44.21 -23.35 -7.32
CA SER A 6 44.38 -21.90 -7.32
C SER A 6 42.99 -21.24 -7.24
N ALA A 7 42.59 -20.86 -6.03
CA ALA A 7 41.34 -20.16 -5.79
C ALA A 7 41.42 -18.76 -6.41
N TRP A 8 40.73 -18.60 -7.55
CA TRP A 8 40.57 -17.35 -8.27
C TRP A 8 39.90 -16.31 -7.36
N LYS A 9 40.69 -15.43 -6.72
CA LYS A 9 40.22 -14.38 -5.79
C LYS A 9 39.13 -13.47 -6.39
N GLY A 10 39.10 -13.33 -7.73
CA GLY A 10 38.06 -12.59 -8.45
C GLY A 10 36.67 -13.24 -8.47
N GLY A 11 36.58 -14.57 -8.41
CA GLY A 11 35.29 -15.29 -8.43
C GLY A 11 34.52 -15.20 -7.11
N LEU A 12 35.23 -15.26 -5.98
CA LEU A 12 34.66 -15.09 -4.64
C LEU A 12 34.13 -13.66 -4.42
N GLY A 13 34.79 -12.65 -5.00
CA GLY A 13 34.34 -11.25 -4.92
C GLY A 13 33.01 -11.02 -5.64
N LEU A 14 32.84 -11.61 -6.83
CA LEU A 14 31.60 -11.51 -7.62
C LEU A 14 30.42 -12.22 -6.95
N LEU A 15 30.66 -13.42 -6.39
CA LEU A 15 29.65 -14.16 -5.62
C LEU A 15 29.23 -13.39 -4.36
N SER A 16 30.19 -12.76 -3.65
CA SER A 16 29.89 -11.92 -2.48
C SER A 16 29.06 -10.69 -2.83
N PHE A 17 29.25 -10.12 -4.03
CA PHE A 17 28.49 -8.96 -4.50
C PHE A 17 27.05 -9.32 -4.91
N LEU A 18 26.84 -10.52 -5.46
CA LEU A 18 25.49 -11.04 -5.77
C LEU A 18 24.67 -11.37 -4.52
N TRP A 19 25.31 -11.75 -3.41
CA TRP A 19 24.64 -11.94 -2.12
C TRP A 19 24.22 -10.63 -1.43
N LEU A 20 24.81 -9.50 -1.82
CA LEU A 20 24.40 -8.16 -1.37
C LEU A 20 23.24 -7.58 -2.19
N ALA A 21 22.87 -8.20 -3.31
CA ALA A 21 21.66 -7.87 -4.04
C ALA A 21 20.47 -8.44 -3.27
N SER A 22 20.04 -7.75 -2.21
CA SER A 22 18.74 -8.01 -1.60
C SER A 22 17.67 -7.89 -2.69
N ALA A 23 16.86 -8.94 -2.84
CA ALA A 23 15.62 -8.83 -3.59
C ALA A 23 14.77 -7.79 -2.86
N ILE A 24 14.70 -6.59 -3.43
CA ILE A 24 13.88 -5.51 -2.89
C ILE A 24 12.45 -5.85 -3.28
N ASP A 25 11.74 -6.52 -2.39
CA ASP A 25 10.31 -6.73 -2.53
C ASP A 25 9.61 -5.42 -2.15
N ALA A 26 9.48 -4.52 -3.13
CA ALA A 26 8.90 -3.21 -2.93
C ALA A 26 7.39 -3.27 -3.14
N HIS A 27 6.63 -3.15 -2.06
CA HIS A 27 5.18 -3.01 -2.10
C HIS A 27 4.81 -1.58 -1.73
N SER A 28 4.19 -0.84 -2.64
CA SER A 28 3.75 0.53 -2.37
C SER A 28 2.22 0.61 -2.28
N TRP A 29 1.72 1.45 -1.39
CA TRP A 29 0.31 1.84 -1.31
C TRP A 29 0.18 3.34 -1.06
N VAL A 30 -1.05 3.84 -1.19
CA VAL A 30 -1.37 5.22 -0.85
C VAL A 30 -1.29 5.38 0.67
N GLU A 31 -0.45 6.30 1.12
CA GLU A 31 -0.22 6.54 2.55
C GLU A 31 -0.78 7.89 3.01
N GLN A 32 -0.91 8.84 2.09
CA GLN A 32 -1.33 10.19 2.40
C GLN A 32 -2.17 10.77 1.26
N LEU A 33 -3.17 11.55 1.62
CA LEU A 33 -4.07 12.25 0.71
C LEU A 33 -3.92 13.76 0.88
N MET A 34 -3.98 14.52 -0.21
CA MET A 34 -4.04 15.99 -0.19
C MET A 34 -5.17 16.50 -1.08
N VAL A 35 -5.80 17.61 -0.72
CA VAL A 35 -6.72 18.31 -1.61
C VAL A 35 -5.92 19.17 -2.59
N ILE A 36 -6.34 19.18 -3.85
CA ILE A 36 -5.79 20.02 -4.91
C ILE A 36 -6.77 21.16 -5.17
N ALA A 37 -6.30 22.40 -5.00
CA ALA A 37 -7.07 23.59 -5.35
C ALA A 37 -7.14 23.80 -6.88
N PRO A 38 -8.08 24.60 -7.41
CA PRO A 38 -8.21 24.82 -8.85
C PRO A 38 -6.95 25.36 -9.54
N ASN A 39 -6.06 26.02 -8.80
CA ASN A 39 -4.76 26.50 -9.28
C ASN A 39 -3.65 25.42 -9.28
N GLY A 40 -3.98 24.16 -8.97
CA GLY A 40 -3.05 23.03 -8.92
C GLY A 40 -2.23 22.91 -7.62
N THR A 41 -2.39 23.82 -6.66
CA THR A 41 -1.66 23.76 -5.38
C THR A 41 -2.32 22.80 -4.40
N PHE A 42 -1.51 22.21 -3.51
CA PHE A 42 -2.04 21.44 -2.38
C PHE A 42 -2.52 22.36 -1.27
N VAL A 43 -3.69 22.08 -0.73
CA VAL A 43 -4.33 22.88 0.33
C VAL A 43 -4.89 22.01 1.45
N GLY A 44 -5.11 22.64 2.61
CA GLY A 44 -5.62 21.96 3.81
C GLY A 44 -4.58 21.11 4.52
N THR A 45 -5.06 20.22 5.39
CA THR A 45 -4.22 19.25 6.10
C THR A 45 -4.16 17.92 5.35
N PRO A 46 -3.02 17.20 5.39
CA PRO A 46 -2.95 15.86 4.84
C PRO A 46 -3.92 14.91 5.53
N GLY A 47 -4.58 14.07 4.74
CA GLY A 47 -5.46 13.03 5.21
C GLY A 47 -4.78 11.66 5.23
N TYR A 48 -5.16 10.84 6.20
CA TYR A 48 -4.61 9.48 6.39
C TYR A 48 -5.72 8.45 6.61
N SER A 49 -5.37 7.18 6.36
CA SER A 49 -6.23 6.05 6.72
C SER A 49 -6.36 5.92 8.24
N ARG A 50 -7.42 5.24 8.70
CA ARG A 50 -7.63 4.89 10.11
C ARG A 50 -6.43 4.11 10.64
N GLY A 51 -6.09 4.28 11.91
CA GLY A 51 -4.98 3.55 12.54
C GLY A 51 -3.64 3.70 11.81
N ASN A 52 -3.41 4.81 11.11
CA ASN A 52 -2.17 5.07 10.40
C ASN A 52 -0.95 5.00 11.32
N VAL A 53 0.11 4.35 10.84
CA VAL A 53 1.44 4.36 11.45
C VAL A 53 2.38 5.02 10.46
N LEU A 54 2.92 6.18 10.84
CA LEU A 54 3.81 6.94 9.96
C LEU A 54 5.14 6.19 9.76
N ARG A 55 5.72 6.30 8.56
CA ARG A 55 7.06 5.75 8.28
C ARG A 55 8.15 6.27 9.21
N SER A 56 7.99 7.50 9.72
CA SER A 56 8.90 8.11 10.69
C SER A 56 8.68 7.63 12.13
N SER A 57 7.61 6.87 12.41
CA SER A 57 7.33 6.36 13.75
C SER A 57 8.32 5.25 14.10
N PRO A 58 8.88 5.25 15.34
CA PRO A 58 9.67 4.13 15.82
C PRO A 58 8.89 2.81 15.71
N GLY A 59 9.51 1.80 15.10
CA GLY A 59 8.90 0.48 14.94
C GLY A 59 7.93 0.35 13.74
N TYR A 60 7.89 1.34 12.84
CA TYR A 60 7.19 1.19 11.56
C TYR A 60 7.67 -0.07 10.82
N LYS A 61 6.72 -0.81 10.27
CA LYS A 61 6.92 -1.91 9.34
C LYS A 61 5.67 -2.08 8.49
N ASP A 62 5.85 -2.45 7.24
CA ASP A 62 4.80 -2.55 6.22
C ASP A 62 3.56 -3.37 6.64
N PRO A 63 3.69 -4.52 7.33
CA PRO A 63 2.53 -5.30 7.79
C PRO A 63 1.62 -4.56 8.78
N LEU A 64 2.06 -3.44 9.38
CA LEU A 64 1.19 -2.61 10.22
C LEU A 64 0.11 -1.91 9.40
N MET A 65 0.41 -1.58 8.14
CA MET A 65 -0.46 -0.83 7.23
C MET A 65 -1.03 -1.67 6.09
N GLN A 66 -0.47 -2.86 5.83
CA GLN A 66 -0.93 -3.75 4.77
C GLN A 66 -2.14 -4.59 5.18
N ASN A 67 -3.17 -4.63 4.33
CA ASN A 67 -4.31 -5.54 4.43
C ASN A 67 -4.32 -6.49 3.23
N LEU A 68 -3.91 -7.74 3.44
CA LEU A 68 -3.97 -8.76 2.39
C LEU A 68 -5.38 -9.31 2.29
N VAL A 69 -5.99 -9.13 1.13
CA VAL A 69 -7.34 -9.59 0.83
C VAL A 69 -7.31 -10.41 -0.46
N PRO A 70 -7.80 -11.66 -0.47
CA PRO A 70 -8.36 -12.38 0.67
C PRO A 70 -7.29 -12.78 1.71
N PRO A 71 -7.65 -12.86 3.01
CA PRO A 71 -6.70 -13.14 4.07
C PRO A 71 -6.13 -14.58 3.99
N GLN A 72 -5.02 -14.80 4.69
CA GLN A 72 -4.38 -16.12 4.87
C GLN A 72 -3.88 -16.76 3.57
N GLY A 73 -3.55 -15.95 2.56
CA GLY A 73 -3.03 -16.46 1.28
C GLY A 73 -4.08 -17.17 0.44
N ARG A 74 -5.37 -16.97 0.73
CA ARG A 74 -6.44 -17.48 -0.12
C ARG A 74 -6.37 -16.86 -1.51
N THR A 75 -7.04 -17.51 -2.46
CA THR A 75 -7.13 -17.05 -3.86
C THR A 75 -8.51 -16.51 -4.22
N LYS A 76 -9.49 -16.64 -3.31
CA LYS A 76 -10.87 -16.19 -3.51
C LYS A 76 -11.36 -15.36 -2.33
N LEU A 77 -12.09 -14.31 -2.65
CA LEU A 77 -12.90 -13.54 -1.70
C LEU A 77 -14.08 -14.37 -1.21
N LEU A 78 -14.40 -14.21 0.07
CA LEU A 78 -15.60 -14.77 0.69
C LEU A 78 -16.54 -13.63 1.13
N PRO A 79 -17.85 -13.88 1.22
CA PRO A 79 -18.83 -12.85 1.62
C PRO A 79 -18.55 -12.23 2.99
N ASP A 80 -17.90 -12.95 3.89
CA ASP A 80 -17.57 -12.51 5.24
C ASP A 80 -16.21 -11.78 5.35
N ASP A 81 -15.47 -11.63 4.25
CA ASP A 81 -14.21 -10.88 4.19
C ASP A 81 -14.46 -9.39 4.47
N TYR A 82 -13.83 -8.89 5.53
CA TYR A 82 -13.92 -7.49 5.92
C TYR A 82 -13.19 -6.58 4.92
N LEU A 83 -13.77 -5.40 4.68
CA LEU A 83 -13.16 -4.38 3.84
C LEU A 83 -11.89 -3.79 4.49
N CYS A 84 -11.97 -3.48 5.79
CA CYS A 84 -10.86 -2.89 6.53
C CYS A 84 -10.04 -3.93 7.30
N LYS A 85 -8.75 -3.65 7.45
CA LYS A 85 -7.86 -4.40 8.34
C LYS A 85 -8.44 -4.44 9.76
N ASP A 86 -8.20 -5.53 10.48
CA ASP A 86 -8.65 -5.72 11.86
C ASP A 86 -8.38 -4.53 12.79
N THR A 87 -7.18 -3.94 12.71
CA THR A 87 -6.75 -2.76 13.48
C THR A 87 -7.29 -1.42 12.98
N GLN A 88 -8.03 -1.41 11.86
CA GLN A 88 -8.53 -0.21 11.18
C GLN A 88 -10.06 -0.21 11.01
N ARG A 89 -10.75 -1.23 11.53
CA ARG A 89 -12.22 -1.33 11.45
C ARG A 89 -12.92 -0.22 12.22
N LYS A 90 -12.44 0.08 13.42
CA LYS A 90 -12.98 1.18 14.23
C LYS A 90 -12.75 2.52 13.54
N PRO A 91 -13.73 3.43 13.51
CA PRO A 91 -13.62 4.72 12.82
C PRO A 91 -12.76 5.75 13.58
N VAL A 92 -11.64 5.31 14.16
CA VAL A 92 -10.73 6.10 14.99
C VAL A 92 -9.47 6.44 14.19
N GLN A 93 -9.07 7.70 14.25
CA GLN A 93 -7.80 8.16 13.65
C GLN A 93 -6.66 8.06 14.67
N THR A 94 -5.46 7.81 14.17
CA THR A 94 -4.25 7.96 14.99
C THR A 94 -4.01 9.45 15.24
N ASP A 95 -3.57 9.79 16.45
CA ASP A 95 -3.18 11.16 16.79
C ASP A 95 -2.14 11.70 15.79
N GLY A 96 -2.36 12.92 15.30
CA GLY A 96 -1.52 13.54 14.26
C GLY A 96 -1.76 13.03 12.83
N SER A 97 -2.64 12.03 12.63
CA SER A 97 -3.03 11.51 11.31
C SER A 97 -4.52 11.73 11.04
N PRO A 98 -4.97 12.97 10.78
CA PRO A 98 -6.39 13.28 10.64
C PRO A 98 -6.99 12.66 9.37
N ARG A 99 -8.32 12.55 9.35
CA ARG A 99 -9.08 12.23 8.12
C ARG A 99 -8.96 13.41 7.15
N LEU A 100 -8.87 13.10 5.84
CA LEU A 100 -8.94 14.13 4.80
C LEU A 100 -10.24 14.93 4.93
N GLN A 101 -10.14 16.26 4.82
CA GLN A 101 -11.28 17.15 4.69
C GLN A 101 -11.31 17.70 3.27
N ALA A 102 -12.35 17.36 2.52
CA ALA A 102 -12.49 17.75 1.12
C ALA A 102 -13.97 18.04 0.80
N SER A 103 -14.22 19.06 0.00
CA SER A 103 -15.55 19.33 -0.55
C SER A 103 -15.93 18.27 -1.60
N ALA A 104 -17.23 18.03 -1.77
CA ALA A 104 -17.71 17.17 -2.86
C ALA A 104 -17.19 17.68 -4.22
N GLY A 105 -16.67 16.78 -5.04
CA GLY A 105 -16.09 17.10 -6.36
C GLY A 105 -14.68 17.69 -6.33
N ALA A 106 -14.06 17.88 -5.15
CA ALA A 106 -12.68 18.34 -5.08
C ALA A 106 -11.71 17.31 -5.68
N ALA A 107 -10.68 17.81 -6.36
CA ALA A 107 -9.57 16.97 -6.80
C ALA A 107 -8.69 16.61 -5.61
N ILE A 108 -8.23 15.35 -5.56
CA ILE A 108 -7.34 14.86 -4.50
C ILE A 108 -6.10 14.24 -5.10
N ALA A 109 -4.95 14.46 -4.46
CA ALA A 109 -3.70 13.79 -4.76
C ALA A 109 -3.52 12.58 -3.83
N LEU A 110 -3.16 11.44 -4.41
CA LEU A 110 -2.82 10.21 -3.68
C LEU A 110 -1.31 10.09 -3.65
N ARG A 111 -0.71 10.13 -2.46
CA ARG A 111 0.73 10.07 -2.28
C ARG A 111 1.17 8.68 -1.83
N TYR A 112 2.06 8.12 -2.63
CA TYR A 112 2.88 6.95 -2.31
C TYR A 112 4.19 7.44 -1.70
N GLN A 113 4.66 6.85 -0.60
CA GLN A 113 5.94 7.25 0.00
C GLN A 113 7.07 6.24 -0.23
N GLU A 114 6.79 5.13 -0.91
CA GLU A 114 7.78 4.12 -1.24
C GLU A 114 8.06 4.03 -2.74
N ASN A 115 9.34 3.79 -3.04
CA ASN A 115 9.95 3.31 -4.27
C ASN A 115 9.09 3.39 -5.55
N GLY A 116 8.96 4.59 -6.14
CA GLY A 116 8.88 4.90 -7.59
C GLY A 116 7.78 4.25 -8.46
N HIS A 117 7.16 3.18 -8.02
CA HIS A 117 6.15 2.43 -8.72
C HIS A 117 4.80 3.00 -8.35
N VAL A 118 4.14 3.56 -9.34
CA VAL A 118 2.77 4.03 -9.22
C VAL A 118 1.86 3.10 -9.98
N THR A 119 0.58 3.16 -9.64
CA THR A 119 -0.46 2.58 -10.46
C THR A 119 -0.50 3.27 -11.82
N GLN A 120 -0.36 2.51 -12.90
CA GLN A 120 -0.68 3.01 -14.23
C GLN A 120 -2.20 3.17 -14.37
N PRO A 121 -2.69 4.22 -15.04
CA PRO A 121 -4.13 4.40 -15.24
C PRO A 121 -4.74 3.29 -16.10
N ASN A 122 -3.95 2.69 -17.00
CA ASN A 122 -4.37 1.59 -17.86
C ASN A 122 -3.81 0.26 -17.36
N ILE A 123 -4.61 -0.80 -17.44
CA ILE A 123 -4.20 -2.14 -17.07
C ILE A 123 -3.35 -2.72 -18.20
N PRO A 124 -2.10 -3.16 -17.94
CA PRO A 124 -1.28 -3.80 -18.97
C PRO A 124 -1.92 -5.09 -19.52
N PRO A 125 -1.69 -5.41 -20.81
CA PRO A 125 -2.18 -6.68 -21.38
C PRO A 125 -1.75 -7.90 -20.56
N GLY A 126 -2.67 -8.84 -20.35
CA GLY A 126 -2.41 -10.07 -19.60
C GLY A 126 -2.51 -9.96 -18.08
N LYS A 127 -2.85 -8.79 -17.53
CA LYS A 127 -3.16 -8.62 -16.10
C LYS A 127 -4.66 -8.82 -15.83
N PRO A 128 -5.04 -9.32 -14.63
CA PRO A 128 -6.44 -9.41 -14.24
C PRO A 128 -7.16 -8.06 -14.33
N GLU A 129 -8.47 -8.12 -14.57
CA GLU A 129 -9.32 -6.93 -14.51
C GLU A 129 -9.18 -6.27 -13.13
N HIS A 130 -9.10 -4.94 -13.11
CA HIS A 130 -8.84 -4.11 -11.93
C HIS A 130 -7.43 -4.19 -11.31
N SER A 131 -6.49 -4.94 -11.90
CA SER A 131 -5.10 -4.98 -11.41
C SER A 131 -4.49 -3.58 -11.38
N GLY A 132 -3.99 -3.20 -10.20
CA GLY A 132 -3.41 -1.88 -9.95
C GLY A 132 -4.42 -0.78 -9.65
N LYS A 133 -5.73 -0.92 -9.89
CA LYS A 133 -6.68 0.18 -9.66
C LYS A 133 -6.77 0.56 -8.17
N ILE A 134 -6.74 1.86 -7.91
CA ILE A 134 -6.93 2.42 -6.56
C ILE A 134 -8.38 2.85 -6.41
N TYR A 135 -9.00 2.44 -5.31
CA TYR A 135 -10.34 2.87 -4.93
C TYR A 135 -10.27 3.66 -3.63
N VAL A 136 -10.82 4.86 -3.63
CA VAL A 136 -10.91 5.71 -2.44
C VAL A 136 -12.37 5.83 -2.07
N TYR A 137 -12.72 5.37 -0.87
CA TYR A 137 -14.09 5.37 -0.35
C TYR A 137 -14.22 6.38 0.78
N GLY A 138 -15.21 7.27 0.66
CA GLY A 138 -15.66 8.15 1.74
C GLY A 138 -17.07 7.77 2.17
N THR A 139 -17.32 7.73 3.47
CA THR A 139 -18.67 7.53 4.04
C THR A 139 -18.85 8.42 5.26
N THR A 140 -20.06 8.94 5.44
CA THR A 140 -20.49 9.63 6.66
C THR A 140 -20.87 8.66 7.77
N ASP A 141 -21.15 7.40 7.42
CA ASP A 141 -21.57 6.33 8.34
C ASP A 141 -20.62 5.13 8.20
N PRO A 142 -19.44 5.17 8.84
CA PRO A 142 -18.47 4.08 8.75
C PRO A 142 -18.88 2.90 9.63
N LYS A 143 -19.09 1.74 9.00
CA LYS A 143 -19.35 0.49 9.71
C LYS A 143 -18.06 -0.24 10.07
N GLU A 144 -18.03 -0.85 11.26
CA GLU A 144 -16.87 -1.65 11.69
C GLU A 144 -16.83 -3.02 11.01
N ASP A 145 -17.98 -3.54 10.57
CA ASP A 145 -18.16 -4.87 10.01
C ASP A 145 -18.37 -4.90 8.50
N GLU A 146 -18.15 -3.76 7.82
CA GLU A 146 -18.30 -3.60 6.38
C GLU A 146 -17.55 -4.69 5.59
N LYS A 147 -18.24 -5.31 4.63
CA LYS A 147 -17.69 -6.40 3.81
C LYS A 147 -17.20 -5.90 2.47
N ILE A 148 -16.08 -6.45 2.00
CA ILE A 148 -15.49 -6.02 0.73
C ILE A 148 -16.43 -6.27 -0.46
N MET A 149 -17.18 -7.38 -0.44
CA MET A 149 -18.12 -7.72 -1.50
C MET A 149 -19.36 -6.82 -1.49
N GLU A 150 -19.74 -6.24 -0.35
CA GLU A 150 -20.88 -5.31 -0.24
C GLU A 150 -20.54 -3.93 -0.83
N VAL A 151 -19.31 -3.45 -0.61
CA VAL A 151 -18.85 -2.14 -1.09
C VAL A 151 -18.38 -2.21 -2.54
N HIS A 152 -17.50 -3.16 -2.84
CA HIS A 152 -16.82 -3.19 -4.13
C HIS A 152 -17.68 -3.86 -5.22
N LYS A 153 -18.75 -4.57 -4.83
CA LYS A 153 -19.70 -5.28 -5.71
C LYS A 153 -19.00 -6.14 -6.78
N ILE A 154 -17.82 -6.69 -6.46
CA ILE A 154 -17.18 -7.69 -7.31
C ILE A 154 -18.07 -8.92 -7.27
N ARG A 155 -18.73 -9.21 -8.38
CA ARG A 155 -19.47 -10.45 -8.61
C ARG A 155 -18.62 -11.42 -9.41
#